data_AF-A0A417GMZ5-F1
#
_entry.id   AF-A0A417GMZ5-F1
#
_cell.length_a   1.000
_cell.length_b   1.000
_cell.length_c   1.000
_cell.angle_alpha   90.00
_cell.angle_beta   90.00
_cell.angle_gamma   90.00
#
_symmetry.space_group_name_H-M   'P 1'
#
loop_
_entity.id
_entity.type
_entity.pdbx_description
1 polymer ?
#
loop_
_entity_poly.entity_id
_entity_poly.type
_entity_poly.pdbx_seq_one_letter_code
_entity_poly.pdbx_strand_id
1 'polypeptide(L)'
;MVFKTDFGIQDKDSGRLRGRQLAVACGCWFTSTGRPIPRLIKFQDENGELQTIQTIQVDYEEEKHYSGIPFHEFGCRIFFHGLWMQVHLLYMKEQNRWLMQIPG
;
A
#
# COMPACT_ATOMS: atom_id res chain seq x y z
N MET A 1 -27.79 -26.39 25.02
CA MET A 1 -26.38 -26.06 25.34
C MET A 1 -25.61 -26.05 24.03
N VAL A 2 -25.22 -24.89 23.52
CA VAL A 2 -24.40 -24.77 22.31
C VAL A 2 -23.32 -23.73 22.62
N PHE A 3 -22.07 -24.19 22.65
CA PHE A 3 -20.90 -23.34 22.71
C PHE A 3 -20.66 -22.80 21.31
N LYS A 4 -20.64 -21.48 21.13
CA LYS A 4 -20.08 -20.83 19.95
C LYS A 4 -18.72 -20.26 20.32
N THR A 5 -17.68 -20.84 19.74
CA THR A 5 -16.30 -20.41 19.86
C THR A 5 -16.03 -19.46 18.70
N ASP A 6 -16.13 -18.15 18.92
CA ASP A 6 -15.76 -17.16 17.92
C ASP A 6 -14.28 -16.79 18.11
N PHE A 7 -13.38 -17.52 17.44
CA PHE A 7 -12.04 -17.02 17.13
C PHE A 7 -12.16 -16.00 15.98
N GLY A 8 -12.75 -14.84 16.26
CA GLY A 8 -12.68 -13.70 15.38
C GLY A 8 -11.46 -12.87 15.75
N ILE A 9 -10.39 -12.98 14.96
CA ILE A 9 -9.40 -11.89 14.91
C ILE A 9 -10.21 -10.70 14.40
N GLN A 10 -10.62 -9.81 15.31
CA GLN A 10 -11.20 -8.55 14.92
C GLN A 10 -10.08 -7.77 14.24
N ASP A 11 -10.12 -7.69 12.92
CA ASP A 11 -9.37 -6.68 12.18
C ASP A 11 -9.81 -5.32 12.70
N LYS A 12 -9.02 -4.78 13.64
CA LYS A 12 -9.27 -3.48 14.22
C LYS A 12 -9.15 -2.47 13.09
N ASP A 13 -10.21 -1.69 12.88
CA ASP A 13 -10.17 -0.56 11.97
C ASP A 13 -8.96 0.32 12.34
N SER A 14 -8.04 0.48 11.39
CA SER A 14 -6.84 1.30 11.51
C SER A 14 -7.16 2.80 11.44
N GLY A 15 -8.45 3.13 11.33
CA GLY A 15 -8.98 4.47 11.31
C GLY A 15 -8.88 5.08 9.92
N ARG A 16 -8.60 6.39 9.87
CA ARG A 16 -8.49 7.13 8.62
C ARG A 16 -7.05 7.14 8.13
N LEU A 17 -6.85 6.92 6.84
CA LEU A 17 -5.57 7.16 6.16
C LEU A 17 -5.12 8.62 6.36
N ARG A 18 -3.99 8.80 7.02
CA ARG A 18 -3.36 10.10 7.28
C ARG A 18 -2.20 10.34 6.30
N GLY A 19 -1.76 11.59 6.18
CA GLY A 19 -0.69 11.98 5.26
C GLY A 19 -1.18 12.22 3.83
N ARG A 20 -0.25 12.56 2.94
CA ARG A 20 -0.53 12.87 1.53
C ARG A 20 -0.72 11.58 0.75
N GLN A 21 -1.82 11.47 0.01
CA GLN A 21 -2.16 10.31 -0.80
C GLN A 21 -2.06 10.65 -2.27
N LEU A 22 -1.34 9.83 -3.03
CA LEU A 22 -1.16 9.98 -4.47
C LEU A 22 -1.72 8.73 -5.15
N ALA A 23 -2.56 8.91 -6.17
CA ALA A 23 -2.97 7.81 -7.04
C ALA A 23 -1.78 7.43 -7.93
N VAL A 24 -1.46 6.14 -7.98
CA VAL A 24 -0.28 5.66 -8.70
C VAL A 24 -0.61 4.46 -9.59
N ALA A 25 0.13 4.31 -10.68
CA ALA A 25 0.26 3.05 -11.38
C ALA A 25 1.39 2.25 -10.72
N CYS A 26 1.14 0.99 -10.40
CA CYS A 26 2.13 0.10 -9.79
C CYS A 26 2.42 -1.07 -10.73
N GLY A 27 3.69 -1.24 -11.10
CA GLY A 27 4.21 -2.46 -11.70
C GLY A 27 4.56 -3.44 -10.59
N CYS A 28 3.85 -4.56 -10.55
CA CYS A 28 4.06 -5.61 -9.55
C CYS A 28 4.53 -6.90 -10.20
N TRP A 29 5.41 -7.60 -9.50
CA TRP A 29 5.57 -9.04 -9.69
C TRP A 29 4.55 -9.77 -8.83
N PHE A 30 4.22 -10.98 -9.24
CA PHE A 30 3.48 -11.91 -8.42
C PHE A 30 4.35 -13.15 -8.24
N THR A 31 4.49 -13.61 -7.01
CA THR A 31 5.15 -14.89 -6.73
C THR A 31 4.33 -16.04 -7.28
N SER A 32 4.89 -17.25 -7.31
CA SER A 32 4.13 -18.46 -7.65
C SER A 32 2.94 -18.73 -6.72
N THR A 33 2.93 -18.15 -5.52
CA THR A 33 1.82 -18.21 -4.55
C THR A 33 0.81 -17.07 -4.71
N GLY A 34 0.99 -16.19 -5.69
CA GLY A 34 0.11 -15.05 -5.94
C GLY A 34 0.35 -13.85 -5.02
N ARG A 35 1.43 -13.83 -4.24
CA ARG A 35 1.80 -12.67 -3.41
C ARG A 35 2.32 -11.55 -4.32
N PRO A 36 1.74 -10.34 -4.28
CA PRO A 36 2.24 -9.19 -5.04
C PRO A 36 3.53 -8.64 -4.43
N ILE A 37 4.46 -8.20 -5.29
CA ILE A 37 5.69 -7.51 -4.91
C ILE A 37 5.81 -6.25 -5.77
N PRO A 38 5.68 -5.04 -5.21
CA PRO A 38 5.88 -3.79 -5.93
C PRO A 38 7.30 -3.64 -6.49
N ARG A 39 7.44 -3.25 -7.75
CA ARG A 39 8.75 -3.07 -8.43
C ARG A 39 8.90 -1.77 -9.20
N LEU A 40 7.79 -1.11 -9.53
CA LEU A 40 7.78 0.13 -10.28
C LEU A 40 6.58 0.96 -9.83
N ILE A 41 6.77 2.24 -9.59
CA ILE A 41 5.68 3.19 -9.35
C ILE A 41 5.77 4.29 -10.41
N LYS A 42 4.63 4.64 -10.98
CA LYS A 42 4.48 5.86 -11.77
C LYS A 42 3.34 6.70 -11.22
N PHE A 43 3.55 8.00 -11.10
CA PHE A 43 2.55 8.94 -10.62
C PHE A 43 2.75 10.29 -11.29
N GLN A 44 1.67 11.06 -11.36
CA GLN A 44 1.73 12.43 -11.83
C GLN A 44 2.01 13.34 -10.63
N ASP A 45 3.00 14.22 -10.74
CA ASP A 45 3.29 15.20 -9.70
C ASP A 45 2.40 16.46 -9.80
N GLU A 46 2.66 17.42 -8.92
CA GLU A 46 1.89 18.67 -8.83
C GLU A 46 2.04 19.57 -10.06
N ASN A 47 3.14 19.44 -10.80
CA ASN A 47 3.37 20.18 -12.04
C ASN A 47 2.77 19.46 -13.26
N GLY A 48 2.18 18.29 -13.04
CA GLY A 48 1.60 17.46 -14.08
C GLY A 48 2.61 16.55 -14.77
N GLU A 49 3.86 16.47 -14.30
CA GLU A 49 4.89 15.62 -14.89
C GLU A 49 4.77 14.16 -14.41
N LEU A 50 5.04 13.22 -15.32
CA LEU A 50 5.00 11.79 -14.98
C LEU A 50 6.32 11.35 -14.35
N GLN A 51 6.28 11.12 -13.04
CA GLN A 51 7.41 10.64 -12.27
C GLN A 51 7.47 9.11 -12.28
N THR A 52 8.68 8.55 -12.23
CA THR A 52 8.93 7.10 -12.21
C THR A 52 9.88 6.73 -11.10
N ILE A 53 9.51 5.75 -10.27
CA ILE A 53 10.32 5.21 -9.17
C ILE A 53 10.52 3.72 -9.37
N GLN A 54 11.78 3.29 -9.45
CA GLN A 54 12.19 1.89 -9.65
C GLN A 54 12.89 1.29 -8.44
N THR A 55 13.60 2.11 -7.67
CA THR A 55 14.30 1.67 -6.46
C THR A 55 13.32 1.66 -5.30
N ILE A 56 12.75 0.49 -5.04
CA ILE A 56 11.77 0.24 -3.98
C ILE A 56 12.30 -0.89 -3.11
N GLN A 57 12.41 -0.64 -1.80
CA GLN A 57 12.66 -1.63 -0.78
C GLN A 57 11.40 -1.81 0.05
N VAL A 58 10.82 -3.01 0.03
CA VAL A 58 9.68 -3.38 0.87
C VAL A 58 10.22 -3.86 2.21
N ASP A 59 9.87 -3.17 3.28
CA ASP A 59 10.28 -3.48 4.65
C ASP A 59 9.29 -4.42 5.34
N TYR A 60 7.98 -4.24 5.09
CA TYR A 60 6.92 -5.11 5.61
C TYR A 60 5.68 -5.08 4.71
N GLU A 61 4.78 -6.03 4.93
CA GLU A 61 3.43 -6.02 4.35
C GLU A 61 2.40 -6.44 5.41
N GLU A 62 1.22 -5.82 5.37
CA GLU A 62 0.11 -6.09 6.30
C GLU A 62 -1.23 -5.92 5.59
N GLU A 63 -2.24 -6.71 6.00
CA GLU A 63 -3.63 -6.43 5.65
C GLU A 63 -4.21 -5.46 6.67
N LYS A 64 -4.75 -4.33 6.21
CA LYS A 64 -5.34 -3.29 7.06
C LYS A 64 -6.71 -2.89 6.57
N HIS A 65 -7.58 -2.57 7.52
CA HIS A 65 -8.87 -1.98 7.24
C HIS A 65 -8.81 -0.49 7.59
N TYR A 66 -8.97 0.38 6.60
CA TYR A 66 -9.05 1.82 6.80
C TYR A 66 -10.48 2.28 6.58
N SER A 67 -11.16 2.69 7.65
CA SER A 67 -12.57 3.12 7.61
C SER A 67 -13.47 2.04 6.99
N GLY A 68 -13.21 0.79 7.36
CA GLY A 68 -13.90 -0.40 6.85
C GLY A 68 -13.50 -0.87 5.44
N ILE A 69 -12.59 -0.18 4.75
CA ILE A 69 -12.11 -0.59 3.42
C ILE A 69 -10.83 -1.42 3.58
N PRO A 70 -10.76 -2.65 3.04
CA PRO A 70 -9.56 -3.48 3.11
C PRO A 70 -8.48 -2.99 2.14
N PHE A 71 -7.25 -2.91 2.64
CA PHE A 71 -6.05 -2.60 1.88
C PHE A 71 -4.98 -3.66 2.17
N HIS A 72 -4.25 -4.04 1.13
CA HIS A 72 -2.96 -4.69 1.30
C HIS A 72 -1.89 -3.59 1.31
N GLU A 73 -1.31 -3.34 2.49
CA GLU A 73 -0.33 -2.29 2.72
C GLU A 73 1.09 -2.84 2.62
N PHE A 74 1.97 -2.08 1.96
CA PHE A 74 3.40 -2.35 1.91
C PHE A 74 4.13 -1.15 2.52
N GLY A 75 4.83 -1.40 3.62
CA GLY A 75 5.78 -0.44 4.17
C GLY A 75 7.04 -0.42 3.34
N CYS A 76 7.36 0.72 2.73
CA CYS A 76 8.43 0.83 1.75
C CYS A 76 9.40 1.98 2.04
N ARG A 77 10.65 1.78 1.65
CA ARG A 77 11.63 2.83 1.40
C ARG A 77 11.85 2.97 -0.10
N ILE A 78 11.71 4.18 -0.61
CA ILE A 78 11.90 4.50 -2.03
C ILE A 78 13.02 5.51 -2.20
N PHE A 79 13.76 5.41 -3.30
CA PHE A 79 14.76 6.41 -3.68
C PHE A 79 14.18 7.33 -4.77
N PHE A 80 14.04 8.62 -4.45
CA PHE A 80 13.43 9.61 -5.33
C PHE A 80 14.15 10.95 -5.18
N HIS A 81 14.51 11.59 -6.31
CA HIS A 81 15.33 12.82 -6.36
C HIS A 81 16.58 12.81 -5.46
N GLY A 82 17.29 11.68 -5.38
CA GLY A 82 18.53 11.60 -4.61
C GLY A 82 18.34 11.32 -3.12
N LEU A 83 17.11 11.15 -2.64
CA LEU A 83 16.78 10.96 -1.23
C LEU A 83 16.02 9.65 -1.01
N TRP A 84 16.28 9.02 0.13
CA TRP A 84 15.47 7.91 0.62
C TRP A 84 14.27 8.44 1.40
N MET A 85 13.08 7.98 1.03
CA MET A 85 11.81 8.37 1.68
C MET A 85 11.05 7.13 2.14
N GLN A 86 10.39 7.23 3.29
CA GLN A 86 9.44 6.22 3.74
C GLN A 86 8.06 6.52 3.15
N VAL A 87 7.42 5.51 2.59
CA VAL A 87 6.06 5.58 2.07
C VAL A 87 5.32 4.29 2.35
N HIS A 88 3.99 4.34 2.30
CA HIS A 88 3.16 3.14 2.24
C HIS A 88 2.56 3.01 0.85
N LEU A 89 2.68 1.84 0.23
CA LEU A 89 1.92 1.49 -0.97
C LEU A 89 0.69 0.72 -0.55
N LEU A 90 -0.48 1.17 -0.99
CA LEU A 90 -1.75 0.64 -0.56
C LEU A 90 -2.48 0.09 -1.77
N TYR A 91 -2.71 -1.22 -1.78
CA TYR A 91 -3.44 -1.89 -2.85
C TYR A 91 -4.88 -2.20 -2.43
N MET A 92 -5.83 -1.60 -3.14
CA MET A 92 -7.26 -1.87 -3.03
C MET A 92 -7.63 -3.00 -4.00
N LYS A 93 -7.67 -4.23 -3.49
CA LYS A 93 -7.89 -5.43 -4.30
C LYS A 93 -9.21 -5.39 -5.10
N GLU A 94 -10.30 -4.97 -4.46
CA GLU A 94 -11.63 -4.91 -5.11
C GLU A 94 -11.69 -3.92 -6.28
N GLN A 95 -10.94 -2.83 -6.19
CA GLN A 95 -10.94 -1.75 -7.18
C GLN A 95 -9.79 -1.87 -8.18
N ASN A 96 -8.84 -2.77 -7.94
CA ASN A 96 -7.57 -2.85 -8.67
C ASN A 96 -6.82 -1.52 -8.73
N ARG A 97 -6.80 -0.78 -7.61
CA ARG A 97 -6.19 0.55 -7.51
C ARG A 97 -5.06 0.58 -6.51
N TRP A 98 -4.05 1.40 -6.81
CA TRP A 98 -2.91 1.64 -5.95
C TRP A 98 -2.89 3.10 -5.50
N LEU A 99 -2.57 3.30 -4.22
CA LEU A 99 -2.24 4.59 -3.65
C LEU A 99 -0.83 4.53 -3.07
N MET A 100 -0.11 5.65 -3.16
CA MET A 100 1.10 5.88 -2.39
C MET A 100 0.77 6.92 -1.30
N GLN A 101 0.95 6.54 -0.04
CA GLN A 101 0.76 7.41 1.11
C GLN A 101 2.13 7.83 1.64
N ILE A 102 2.36 9.15 1.68
CA ILE A 102 3.53 9.75 2.29
C ILE A 102 3.13 10.13 3.72
N PRO A 103 3.76 9.55 4.77
CA PRO A 103 3.52 9.95 6.15
C PRO A 103 3.72 11.45 6.32
N GLY A 104 2.82 12.09 7.06
CA GLY A 104 2.90 13.51 7.41
C GLY A 104 3.50 13.73 8.78
#